data_AF-A0A7S0BAH9-F1
#
_entry.id   AF-A0A7S0BAH9-F1
#
_cell.length_a   1.000
_cell.length_b   1.000
_cell.length_c   1.000
_cell.angle_alpha   90.00
_cell.angle_beta   90.00
_cell.angle_gamma   90.00
#
_symmetry.space_group_name_H-M   'P 1'
#
loop_
_entity.id
_entity.type
_entity.pdbx_description
1 polymer ?
#
loop_
_entity_poly.entity_id
_entity_poly.type
_entity_poly.pdbx_seq_one_letter_code
_entity_poly.pdbx_strand_id
1 'polypeptide(L)'
;AAIFLDVDGVLHSLYGDDVFKESCCALLEQILRTTGASIVLSSTWRTEEGKLAMVNEMLRRRRLPPICDCTKDLGTHREVEICEWLDRHPEVIRWVAIDDQDLQCRATDCAARVRGHFVRTDKKRGLVFEDAPLVIALLLAQDIDIPASHFVHSCAPLGLESLLSRLQYDPGDGSGVRPLTVAEDLQLRRLHEACCSEAASFGALAAECCIDTALERVLSALCLDSVPALAWLGARDFEERVLGAWFDPGDGGGERALAA
;
A
#
# COMPACT_ATOMS: atom_id res chain seq x y z
N ALA A 1 10.38 -3.38 8.40
CA ALA A 1 8.97 -3.46 7.97
C ALA A 1 8.67 -4.91 7.60
N ALA A 2 7.46 -5.40 7.88
CA ALA A 2 7.06 -6.77 7.62
C ALA A 2 5.85 -6.85 6.66
N ILE A 3 5.84 -7.86 5.80
CA ILE A 3 4.65 -8.26 5.03
C ILE A 3 4.17 -9.60 5.55
N PHE A 4 2.96 -9.63 6.10
CA PHE A 4 2.27 -10.87 6.42
C PHE A 4 1.62 -11.40 5.15
N LEU A 5 2.13 -12.52 4.65
CA LEU A 5 1.78 -13.01 3.33
C LEU A 5 1.01 -14.32 3.41
N ASP A 6 -0.20 -14.36 2.86
CA ASP A 6 -0.84 -15.62 2.46
C ASP A 6 -0.36 -16.06 1.07
N VAL A 7 -0.62 -17.32 0.71
CA VAL A 7 -0.23 -17.94 -0.56
C VAL A 7 -1.46 -18.28 -1.40
N ASP A 8 -2.39 -19.06 -0.83
CA ASP A 8 -3.61 -19.49 -1.48
C ASP A 8 -4.53 -18.27 -1.72
N GLY A 9 -4.96 -18.03 -2.96
CA GLY A 9 -5.76 -16.84 -3.28
C GLY A 9 -4.98 -15.52 -3.34
N VAL A 10 -3.66 -15.55 -3.12
CA VAL A 10 -2.75 -14.38 -3.20
C VAL A 10 -1.69 -14.57 -4.28
N LEU A 11 -0.87 -15.62 -4.19
CA LEU A 11 0.18 -15.90 -5.18
C LEU A 11 -0.29 -16.79 -6.32
N HIS A 12 -1.51 -17.29 -6.23
CA HIS A 12 -2.22 -18.03 -7.27
C HIS A 12 -3.73 -17.99 -6.98
N SER A 13 -4.54 -18.47 -7.93
CA SER A 13 -5.98 -18.65 -7.73
C SER A 13 -6.25 -19.88 -6.89
N LEU A 14 -7.23 -19.83 -5.97
CA LEU A 14 -7.70 -21.03 -5.25
C LEU A 14 -8.21 -22.15 -6.18
N TYR A 15 -8.51 -21.83 -7.43
CA TYR A 15 -9.10 -22.75 -8.41
C TYR A 15 -8.17 -23.02 -9.60
N GLY A 16 -6.93 -22.54 -9.56
CA GLY A 16 -5.95 -22.75 -10.62
C GLY A 16 -5.09 -23.99 -10.37
N ASP A 17 -4.48 -24.51 -11.43
CA ASP A 17 -3.51 -25.60 -11.36
C ASP A 17 -2.08 -25.11 -11.07
N ASP A 18 -1.86 -23.79 -11.15
CA ASP A 18 -0.56 -23.17 -10.88
C ASP A 18 -0.25 -23.16 -9.38
N VAL A 19 0.88 -23.75 -9.01
CA VAL A 19 1.44 -23.63 -7.65
C VAL A 19 1.77 -22.17 -7.31
N PHE A 20 2.30 -21.44 -8.29
CA PHE A 20 2.59 -20.02 -8.22
C PHE A 20 2.27 -19.39 -9.58
N LYS A 21 1.41 -18.38 -9.59
CA LYS A 21 1.09 -17.61 -10.80
C LYS A 21 2.16 -16.55 -11.01
N GLU A 22 2.79 -16.55 -12.18
CA GLU A 22 3.94 -15.68 -12.48
C GLU A 22 3.63 -14.19 -12.27
N SER A 23 2.46 -13.73 -12.72
CA SER A 23 2.05 -12.33 -12.57
C SER A 23 1.95 -11.91 -11.10
N CYS A 24 1.44 -12.78 -10.22
CA CYS A 24 1.33 -12.49 -8.80
C CYS A 24 2.72 -12.46 -8.13
N CYS A 25 3.62 -13.36 -8.54
CA CYS A 25 4.99 -13.38 -8.04
C CYS A 25 5.81 -12.16 -8.49
N ALA A 26 5.61 -11.70 -9.73
CA ALA A 26 6.24 -10.47 -10.23
C ALA A 26 5.78 -9.24 -9.44
N LEU A 27 4.50 -9.17 -9.07
CA LEU A 27 3.97 -8.10 -8.22
C LEU A 27 4.53 -8.17 -6.80
N LEU A 28 4.60 -9.37 -6.20
CA LEU A 28 5.26 -9.56 -4.91
C LEU A 28 6.73 -9.12 -4.95
N GLU A 29 7.45 -9.48 -6.02
CA GLU A 29 8.84 -9.05 -6.24
C GLU A 29 8.95 -7.52 -6.29
N GLN A 30 8.07 -6.85 -7.04
CA GLN A 30 8.02 -5.39 -7.11
C GLN A 30 7.80 -4.78 -5.71
N ILE A 31 6.83 -5.28 -4.95
CA ILE A 31 6.53 -4.81 -3.59
C ILE A 31 7.77 -4.95 -2.70
N LEU A 32 8.40 -6.12 -2.67
CA LEU A 32 9.55 -6.40 -1.80
C LEU A 32 10.78 -5.58 -2.18
N ARG A 33 11.07 -5.44 -3.48
CA ARG A 33 12.20 -4.61 -3.95
C ARG A 33 11.97 -3.13 -3.66
N THR A 34 10.74 -2.67 -3.74
CA THR A 34 10.40 -1.26 -3.50
C THR A 34 10.46 -0.92 -2.02
N THR A 35 9.93 -1.79 -1.17
CA THR A 35 9.78 -1.53 0.26
C THR A 35 10.97 -2.00 1.10
N GLY A 36 11.75 -2.97 0.62
CA GLY A 36 12.76 -3.68 1.41
C GLY A 36 12.16 -4.47 2.58
N ALA A 37 10.84 -4.73 2.58
CA ALA A 37 10.17 -5.42 3.66
C ALA A 37 10.57 -6.90 3.73
N SER A 38 10.56 -7.46 4.94
CA SER A 38 10.75 -8.89 5.16
C SER A 38 9.41 -9.62 5.16
N ILE A 39 9.38 -10.87 4.71
CA ILE A 39 8.15 -11.67 4.66
C ILE A 39 7.99 -12.48 5.94
N VAL A 40 6.87 -12.29 6.62
CA VAL A 40 6.36 -13.22 7.63
C VAL A 40 5.29 -14.08 6.97
N LEU A 41 5.52 -15.38 6.87
CA LEU A 41 4.53 -16.26 6.25
C LEU A 41 3.33 -16.44 7.18
N SER A 42 2.20 -15.92 6.74
CA SER A 42 0.91 -16.01 7.42
C SER A 42 -0.01 -16.79 6.49
N SER A 43 0.22 -18.10 6.41
CA SER A 43 -0.47 -19.01 5.48
C SER A 43 -0.53 -20.41 6.08
N THR A 44 -1.53 -21.21 5.74
CA THR A 44 -1.54 -22.65 6.10
C THR A 44 -0.29 -23.37 5.61
N TRP A 45 0.34 -22.88 4.53
CA TRP A 45 1.59 -23.42 3.99
C TRP A 45 2.76 -23.44 4.99
N ARG A 46 2.71 -22.62 6.05
CA ARG A 46 3.75 -22.59 7.10
C ARG A 46 3.80 -23.86 7.95
N THR A 47 2.73 -24.66 7.97
CA THR A 47 2.63 -25.88 8.79
C THR A 47 3.22 -27.11 8.10
N GLU A 48 3.58 -26.99 6.82
CA GLU A 48 4.14 -28.07 6.01
C GLU A 48 5.52 -27.66 5.48
N GLU A 49 6.58 -28.31 5.96
CA GLU A 49 7.97 -27.99 5.59
C GLU A 49 8.19 -27.96 4.07
N GLY A 50 7.56 -28.88 3.34
CA GLY A 50 7.63 -28.94 1.88
C GLY A 50 7.06 -27.69 1.19
N LYS A 51 5.91 -27.20 1.66
CA LYS A 51 5.27 -25.99 1.12
C LYS A 51 6.07 -24.73 1.46
N LEU A 52 6.55 -24.63 2.69
CA LEU A 52 7.46 -23.55 3.09
C LEU A 52 8.73 -23.53 2.22
N ALA A 53 9.32 -24.70 1.96
CA ALA A 53 10.48 -24.83 1.08
C ALA A 53 10.17 -24.40 -0.37
N MET A 54 8.96 -24.69 -0.87
CA MET A 54 8.53 -24.24 -2.19
C MET A 54 8.45 -22.71 -2.29
N VAL A 55 7.92 -22.02 -1.27
CA VAL A 55 7.90 -20.55 -1.25
C VAL A 55 9.32 -19.99 -1.22
N ASN A 56 10.19 -20.52 -0.37
CA ASN A 56 11.59 -20.10 -0.31
C ASN A 56 12.36 -20.35 -1.61
N GLU A 57 12.10 -21.46 -2.30
CA GLU A 57 12.68 -21.75 -3.62
C GLU A 57 12.18 -20.75 -4.67
N MET A 58 10.90 -20.39 -4.64
CA MET A 58 10.31 -19.37 -5.52
C MET A 58 10.99 -17.99 -5.31
N LEU A 59 11.18 -17.58 -4.05
CA LEU A 59 11.88 -16.35 -3.68
C LEU A 59 13.35 -16.39 -4.10
N ARG A 60 14.03 -17.51 -3.85
CA ARG A 60 15.44 -17.71 -4.22
C ARG A 60 15.66 -17.59 -5.72
N ARG A 61 14.79 -18.20 -6.55
CA ARG A 61 14.85 -18.08 -8.02
C ARG A 61 14.73 -16.63 -8.50
N ARG A 62 13.98 -15.81 -7.76
CA ARG A 62 13.82 -14.36 -7.99
C ARG A 62 14.89 -13.50 -7.31
N ARG A 63 15.89 -14.12 -6.66
CA ARG A 63 16.94 -13.42 -5.91
C ARG A 63 16.37 -12.48 -4.84
N LEU A 64 15.30 -12.93 -4.19
CA LEU A 64 14.68 -12.28 -3.04
C LEU A 64 15.14 -12.98 -1.75
N PRO A 65 15.15 -12.28 -0.61
CA PRO A 65 15.39 -12.91 0.69
C PRO A 65 14.36 -14.03 0.96
N PRO A 66 14.75 -15.08 1.70
CA PRO A 66 13.78 -16.08 2.15
C PRO A 66 12.78 -15.48 3.13
N ILE A 67 11.73 -16.23 3.44
CA ILE A 67 10.81 -15.95 4.55
C ILE A 67 11.64 -15.75 5.83
N CYS A 68 11.39 -14.64 6.54
CA CYS A 68 12.14 -14.31 7.75
C CYS A 68 11.58 -14.98 9.01
N ASP A 69 10.25 -15.16 9.07
CA ASP A 69 9.57 -15.86 10.15
C ASP A 69 8.18 -16.34 9.71
N CYS A 70 7.47 -17.07 10.56
CA CYS A 70 6.09 -17.51 10.34
C CYS A 70 5.20 -17.11 11.52
N THR A 71 3.93 -16.83 11.27
CA THR A 71 2.95 -16.74 12.36
C THR A 71 2.75 -18.12 13.01
N LYS A 72 2.37 -18.16 14.29
CA LYS A 72 2.00 -19.43 14.93
C LYS A 72 0.70 -19.95 14.34
N ASP A 73 0.53 -21.27 14.34
CA ASP A 73 -0.78 -21.90 14.16
C ASP A 73 -1.47 -21.97 15.53
N LEU A 74 -2.44 -21.09 15.73
CA LEU A 74 -3.20 -20.99 16.96
C LEU A 74 -4.56 -21.71 16.86
N GLY A 75 -4.86 -22.35 15.71
CA GLY A 75 -6.17 -22.96 15.46
C GLY A 75 -7.33 -21.95 15.47
N THR A 76 -7.05 -20.67 15.18
CA THR A 76 -8.03 -19.58 15.18
C THR A 76 -7.90 -18.73 13.92
N HIS A 77 -8.48 -17.54 13.91
CA HIS A 77 -8.47 -16.63 12.78
C HIS A 77 -7.11 -15.96 12.56
N ARG A 78 -6.80 -15.71 11.29
CA ARG A 78 -5.51 -15.23 10.80
C ARG A 78 -5.11 -13.89 11.42
N GLU A 79 -6.05 -12.98 11.65
CA GLU A 79 -5.78 -11.69 12.30
C GLU A 79 -5.28 -11.83 13.73
N VAL A 80 -5.69 -12.88 14.45
CA VAL A 80 -5.24 -13.16 15.81
C VAL A 80 -3.79 -13.65 15.80
N GLU A 81 -3.45 -14.51 14.84
CA GLU A 81 -2.08 -15.02 14.67
C GLU A 81 -1.10 -13.91 14.27
N ILE A 82 -1.54 -12.96 13.42
CA ILE A 82 -0.78 -11.76 13.07
C ILE A 82 -0.57 -10.87 14.30
N CYS A 83 -1.63 -10.61 15.07
CA CYS A 83 -1.51 -9.79 16.29
C CYS A 83 -0.58 -10.43 17.33
N GLU A 84 -0.69 -11.74 17.54
CA GLU A 84 0.24 -12.49 18.41
C GLU A 84 1.68 -12.34 17.96
N TRP A 85 1.93 -12.41 16.65
CA TRP A 85 3.27 -12.25 16.11
C TRP A 85 3.80 -10.82 16.34
N LEU A 86 2.96 -9.81 16.11
CA LEU A 86 3.30 -8.41 16.33
C LEU A 86 3.59 -8.11 17.81
N ASP A 87 2.85 -8.73 18.74
CA ASP A 87 3.08 -8.56 20.18
C ASP A 87 4.41 -9.15 20.64
N ARG A 88 4.89 -10.21 19.96
CA ARG A 88 6.22 -10.78 20.20
C ARG A 88 7.37 -10.00 19.54
N HIS A 89 7.06 -9.15 18.57
CA HIS A 89 8.03 -8.39 17.78
C HIS A 89 7.71 -6.89 17.80
N PRO A 90 7.76 -6.24 18.99
CA PRO A 90 7.42 -4.83 19.12
C PRO A 90 8.34 -3.89 18.33
N GLU A 91 9.52 -4.36 17.89
CA GLU A 91 10.42 -3.64 16.98
C GLU A 91 9.85 -3.50 15.56
N VAL A 92 8.87 -4.31 15.18
CA VAL A 92 8.19 -4.22 13.88
C VAL A 92 7.06 -3.20 13.95
N ILE A 93 7.45 -1.94 13.74
CA ILE A 93 6.52 -0.80 13.75
C ILE A 93 5.82 -0.56 12.39
N ARG A 94 6.33 -1.14 11.31
CA ARG A 94 5.77 -1.02 9.95
C ARG A 94 5.37 -2.37 9.40
N TRP A 95 4.11 -2.53 9.04
CA TRP A 95 3.63 -3.80 8.51
C TRP A 95 2.36 -3.68 7.65
N VAL A 96 2.15 -4.69 6.81
CA VAL A 96 0.93 -4.86 6.02
C VAL A 96 0.65 -6.35 5.83
N ALA A 97 -0.63 -6.74 5.81
CA ALA A 97 -1.09 -8.07 5.48
C ALA A 97 -1.65 -8.12 4.06
N ILE A 98 -1.35 -9.20 3.34
CA ILE A 98 -1.88 -9.50 2.01
C ILE A 98 -2.54 -10.88 2.09
N ASP A 99 -3.86 -10.91 1.93
CA ASP A 99 -4.67 -12.10 2.20
C ASP A 99 -5.96 -12.06 1.37
N ASP A 100 -6.53 -13.21 0.99
CA ASP A 100 -7.82 -13.26 0.30
C ASP A 100 -9.01 -13.28 1.28
N GLN A 101 -8.76 -13.73 2.52
CA GLN A 101 -9.74 -13.75 3.59
C GLN A 101 -10.00 -12.34 4.13
N ASP A 102 -11.22 -12.11 4.60
CA ASP A 102 -11.56 -10.82 5.21
C ASP A 102 -11.05 -10.74 6.64
N LEU A 103 -9.83 -10.24 6.83
CA LEU A 103 -9.17 -10.14 8.14
C LEU A 103 -9.80 -9.09 9.08
N GLN A 104 -10.69 -8.25 8.55
CA GLN A 104 -11.30 -7.13 9.29
C GLN A 104 -12.81 -7.29 9.52
N CYS A 105 -13.42 -8.37 9.03
CA CYS A 105 -14.88 -8.56 9.13
C CYS A 105 -15.41 -8.79 10.56
N ARG A 106 -14.53 -9.15 11.50
CA ARG A 106 -14.91 -9.48 12.89
C ARG A 106 -14.85 -8.25 13.80
N ALA A 107 -15.70 -8.25 14.82
CA ALA A 107 -15.67 -7.26 15.89
C ALA A 107 -14.70 -7.69 17.01
N THR A 108 -13.41 -7.80 16.69
CA THR A 108 -12.33 -8.12 17.64
C THR A 108 -11.25 -7.05 17.62
N ASP A 109 -10.47 -6.92 18.69
CA ASP A 109 -9.35 -5.97 18.75
C ASP A 109 -8.29 -6.28 17.69
N CYS A 110 -8.07 -7.57 17.40
CA CYS A 110 -7.14 -7.99 16.35
C CYS A 110 -7.61 -7.55 14.96
N ALA A 111 -8.90 -7.73 14.64
CA ALA A 111 -9.47 -7.26 13.38
C ALA A 111 -9.42 -5.73 13.28
N ALA A 112 -9.60 -5.01 14.39
CA ALA A 112 -9.46 -3.56 14.43
C ALA A 112 -8.01 -3.11 14.16
N ARG A 113 -7.02 -3.81 14.72
CA ARG A 113 -5.58 -3.52 14.52
C ARG A 113 -5.12 -3.74 13.08
N VAL A 114 -5.79 -4.62 12.33
CA VAL A 114 -5.50 -4.90 10.92
C VAL A 114 -6.08 -3.84 9.97
N ARG A 115 -7.03 -3.00 10.42
CA ARG A 115 -7.58 -1.91 9.60
C ARG A 115 -6.48 -0.90 9.27
N GLY A 116 -6.39 -0.50 8.01
CA GLY A 116 -5.31 0.37 7.52
C GLY A 116 -3.97 -0.33 7.29
N HIS A 117 -3.88 -1.64 7.59
CA HIS A 117 -2.68 -2.46 7.38
C HIS A 117 -2.98 -3.69 6.52
N PHE A 118 -4.04 -3.66 5.70
CA PHE A 118 -4.52 -4.85 5.00
C PHE A 118 -4.91 -4.57 3.56
N VAL A 119 -4.43 -5.41 2.65
CA VAL A 119 -4.85 -5.49 1.25
C VAL A 119 -5.50 -6.84 1.01
N ARG A 120 -6.79 -6.80 0.65
CA ARG A 120 -7.56 -8.01 0.35
C ARG A 120 -7.49 -8.34 -1.13
N THR A 121 -6.99 -9.52 -1.47
CA THR A 121 -7.00 -10.00 -2.86
C THR A 121 -8.33 -10.66 -3.23
N ASP A 122 -8.64 -10.72 -4.53
CA ASP A 122 -9.66 -11.65 -5.02
C ASP A 122 -9.05 -13.05 -5.11
N LYS A 123 -9.57 -13.96 -4.29
CA LYS A 123 -9.16 -15.36 -4.22
C LYS A 123 -9.17 -16.13 -5.55
N LYS A 124 -9.94 -15.65 -6.54
CA LYS A 124 -9.99 -16.23 -7.89
C LYS A 124 -8.86 -15.73 -8.78
N ARG A 125 -8.26 -14.58 -8.48
CA ARG A 125 -7.28 -13.89 -9.33
C ARG A 125 -5.87 -13.92 -8.74
N GLY A 126 -5.76 -13.88 -7.42
CA GLY A 126 -4.52 -13.57 -6.72
C GLY A 126 -4.25 -12.07 -6.69
N LEU A 127 -3.00 -11.70 -6.40
CA LEU A 127 -2.47 -10.34 -6.54
C LEU A 127 -2.64 -9.84 -7.98
N VAL A 128 -3.12 -8.61 -8.10
CA VAL A 128 -3.29 -7.88 -9.36
C VAL A 128 -2.51 -6.56 -9.32
N PHE A 129 -2.41 -5.90 -10.48
CA PHE A 129 -1.57 -4.72 -10.65
C PHE A 129 -1.93 -3.60 -9.67
N GLU A 130 -3.21 -3.47 -9.34
CA GLU A 130 -3.77 -2.45 -8.44
C GLU A 130 -3.37 -2.69 -6.97
N ASP A 131 -3.10 -3.94 -6.57
CA ASP A 131 -2.78 -4.27 -5.17
C ASP A 131 -1.36 -3.81 -4.79
N ALA A 132 -0.40 -3.93 -5.71
CA ALA A 132 1.00 -3.61 -5.44
C ALA A 132 1.25 -2.16 -4.98
N PRO A 133 0.76 -1.11 -5.68
CA PRO A 133 0.92 0.26 -5.22
C PRO A 133 0.21 0.50 -3.88
N LEU A 134 -0.94 -0.14 -3.63
CA LEU A 134 -1.65 -0.04 -2.36
C LEU A 134 -0.83 -0.62 -1.20
N VAL A 135 -0.28 -1.82 -1.36
CA VAL A 135 0.60 -2.44 -0.35
C VAL A 135 1.80 -1.55 -0.04
N ILE A 136 2.46 -1.02 -1.08
CA ILE A 136 3.62 -0.13 -0.94
C ILE A 136 3.21 1.14 -0.19
N ALA A 137 2.10 1.77 -0.58
CA ALA A 137 1.62 3.00 0.04
C ALA A 137 1.26 2.81 1.52
N LEU A 138 0.53 1.74 1.86
CA LEU A 138 0.19 1.44 3.25
C LEU A 138 1.42 1.26 4.11
N LEU A 139 2.46 0.59 3.60
CA LEU A 139 3.67 0.31 4.36
C LEU A 139 4.55 1.55 4.57
N LEU A 140 4.68 2.39 3.54
CA LEU A 140 5.49 3.61 3.60
C LEU A 140 4.80 4.75 4.35
N ALA A 141 3.47 4.80 4.36
CA ALA A 141 2.71 5.80 5.14
C ALA A 141 2.91 5.64 6.66
N GLN A 142 3.37 4.49 7.12
CA GLN A 142 3.65 4.22 8.54
C GLN A 142 5.00 4.82 9.02
N ASP A 143 5.70 5.60 8.18
CA ASP A 143 6.95 6.29 8.54
C ASP A 143 6.74 7.58 9.37
N ILE A 144 5.54 7.84 9.89
CA ILE A 144 5.21 9.02 10.68
C ILE A 144 4.91 8.64 12.14
N ASP A 145 5.97 8.50 12.95
CA ASP A 145 6.10 8.95 14.35
C ASP A 145 7.26 8.23 15.06
N ILE A 146 8.47 8.80 14.96
CA ILE A 146 9.50 8.60 15.99
C ILE A 146 9.39 9.82 16.93
N PRO A 147 9.11 9.67 18.23
CA PRO A 147 9.08 10.78 19.16
C PRO A 147 10.45 11.50 19.14
N ALA A 148 10.40 12.82 19.01
CA ALA A 148 11.52 13.73 18.74
C ALA A 148 12.64 13.81 19.80
N SER A 149 12.80 12.81 20.68
CA SER A 149 13.72 12.92 21.82
C SER A 149 15.04 12.16 21.69
N HIS A 150 15.28 11.32 20.69
CA HIS A 150 16.56 10.63 20.56
C HIS A 150 16.91 10.34 19.09
N PHE A 151 17.68 11.21 18.45
CA PHE A 151 18.95 10.87 17.80
C PHE A 151 19.55 12.12 17.12
N VAL A 152 20.60 12.64 17.75
CA VAL A 152 21.59 13.50 17.12
C VAL A 152 22.42 12.61 16.20
N HIS A 153 22.18 12.69 14.89
CA HIS A 153 23.14 12.65 13.79
C HIS A 153 22.52 12.15 12.48
N SER A 154 22.45 13.07 11.52
CA SER A 154 22.67 12.87 10.09
C SER A 154 22.09 11.60 9.45
N CYS A 155 20.86 11.68 8.97
CA CYS A 155 20.47 11.10 7.68
C CYS A 155 19.28 11.90 7.15
N ALA A 156 19.44 12.54 5.99
CA ALA A 156 18.35 13.25 5.33
C ALA A 156 17.23 12.26 4.96
N PRO A 157 15.95 12.63 5.12
CA PRO A 157 14.84 11.78 4.70
C PRO A 157 14.87 11.65 3.18
N LEU A 158 14.84 10.41 2.68
CA LEU A 158 14.64 10.13 1.25
C LEU A 158 13.22 10.53 0.89
N GLY A 159 13.06 11.78 0.46
CA GLY A 159 11.80 12.39 0.08
C GLY A 159 11.24 11.84 -1.24
N LEU A 160 9.97 12.18 -1.44
CA LEU A 160 9.09 11.99 -2.60
C LEU A 160 9.77 11.95 -3.99
N GLU A 161 10.90 12.63 -4.17
CA GLU A 161 11.70 12.62 -5.41
C GLU A 161 12.20 11.22 -5.83
N SER A 162 12.50 10.33 -4.87
CA SER A 162 12.88 8.95 -5.18
C SER A 162 11.69 8.10 -5.64
N LEU A 163 10.46 8.51 -5.31
CA LEU A 163 9.23 7.83 -5.71
C LEU A 163 8.86 8.22 -7.15
N LEU A 164 8.98 9.51 -7.47
CA LEU A 164 8.67 10.06 -8.80
C LEU A 164 9.66 9.62 -9.87
N SER A 165 10.96 9.47 -9.54
CA SER A 165 11.98 8.98 -10.49
C SER A 165 11.84 7.51 -10.89
N ARG A 166 11.08 6.71 -10.11
CA ARG A 166 10.89 5.26 -10.36
C ARG A 166 9.64 4.93 -11.16
N LEU A 167 8.75 5.90 -11.40
CA LEU A 167 7.51 5.75 -12.17
C LEU A 167 7.70 6.05 -13.67
N GLN A 168 8.80 5.60 -14.28
CA GLN A 168 9.18 5.94 -15.67
C GLN A 168 8.01 5.89 -16.66
N TYR A 169 7.68 7.06 -17.22
CA TYR A 169 6.54 7.34 -18.09
C TYR A 169 7.01 7.69 -19.52
N ASP A 170 6.23 7.23 -20.52
CA ASP A 170 6.48 7.38 -21.96
C ASP A 170 5.92 8.73 -22.48
N PRO A 171 6.74 9.64 -23.02
CA PRO A 171 6.35 11.02 -23.37
C PRO A 171 5.34 11.19 -24.54
N GLY A 172 4.83 10.10 -25.12
CA GLY A 172 4.12 10.14 -26.41
C GLY A 172 2.62 10.49 -26.39
N ASP A 173 1.93 10.47 -25.25
CA ASP A 173 0.45 10.47 -25.23
C ASP A 173 -0.23 11.72 -24.63
N GLY A 174 0.53 12.70 -24.13
CA GLY A 174 -0.02 13.93 -23.57
C GLY A 174 -0.64 13.79 -22.16
N SER A 175 -0.45 12.66 -21.47
CA SER A 175 -0.81 12.46 -20.05
C SER A 175 0.33 12.75 -19.07
N GLY A 176 1.19 13.71 -19.41
CA GLY A 176 2.29 14.15 -18.57
C GLY A 176 1.78 14.76 -17.26
N VAL A 177 2.49 14.42 -16.18
CA VAL A 177 2.22 14.95 -14.85
C VAL A 177 2.54 16.45 -14.83
N ARG A 178 1.68 17.29 -14.23
CA ARG A 178 1.81 18.76 -14.14
C ARG A 178 1.39 19.27 -12.76
N PRO A 179 1.87 20.45 -12.32
CA PRO A 179 1.35 21.07 -11.11
C PRO A 179 -0.17 21.24 -11.16
N LEU A 180 -0.83 20.95 -10.04
CA LEU A 180 -2.24 21.30 -9.86
C LEU A 180 -2.38 22.83 -9.99
N THR A 181 -3.39 23.27 -10.72
CA THR A 181 -3.82 24.66 -10.66
C THR A 181 -4.44 24.95 -9.30
N VAL A 182 -4.50 26.24 -8.93
CA VAL A 182 -5.20 26.68 -7.71
C VAL A 182 -6.67 26.24 -7.71
N ALA A 183 -7.29 26.14 -8.89
CA ALA A 183 -8.65 25.63 -9.02
C ALA A 183 -8.74 24.15 -8.66
N GLU A 184 -7.82 23.32 -9.17
CA GLU A 184 -7.81 21.87 -8.92
C GLU A 184 -7.45 21.51 -7.49
N ASP A 185 -6.53 22.24 -6.89
CA ASP A 185 -6.23 22.16 -5.45
C ASP A 185 -7.50 22.39 -4.61
N LEU A 186 -8.25 23.46 -4.93
CA LEU A 186 -9.48 23.80 -4.24
C LEU A 186 -10.60 22.77 -4.47
N GLN A 187 -10.70 22.20 -5.67
CA GLN A 187 -11.65 21.14 -6.01
C GLN A 187 -11.38 19.88 -5.18
N LEU A 188 -10.12 19.44 -5.12
CA LEU A 188 -9.71 18.26 -4.35
C LEU A 188 -9.94 18.45 -2.84
N ARG A 189 -9.65 19.64 -2.29
CA ARG A 189 -9.91 19.95 -0.88
C ARG A 189 -11.40 19.90 -0.53
N ARG A 190 -12.25 20.47 -1.38
CA ARG A 190 -13.71 20.41 -1.20
C ARG A 190 -14.22 18.98 -1.26
N LEU A 191 -13.66 18.17 -2.17
CA LEU A 191 -14.00 16.76 -2.25
C LEU A 191 -13.64 16.02 -0.96
N HIS A 192 -12.46 16.28 -0.40
CA HIS A 192 -12.01 15.70 0.87
C HIS A 192 -12.93 16.09 2.02
N GLU A 193 -13.26 17.37 2.16
CA GLU A 193 -14.17 17.88 3.19
C GLU A 193 -15.59 17.31 3.06
N ALA A 194 -16.11 17.22 1.83
CA ALA A 194 -17.43 16.65 1.57
C ALA A 194 -17.46 15.14 1.87
N CYS A 195 -16.41 14.40 1.53
CA CYS A 195 -16.28 12.99 1.90
C CYS A 195 -16.25 12.79 3.43
N CYS A 196 -15.75 13.77 4.19
CA CYS A 196 -15.71 13.70 5.65
C CYS A 196 -17.06 14.04 6.33
N SER A 197 -18.00 14.66 5.62
CA SER A 197 -19.19 15.28 6.24
C SER A 197 -20.54 14.80 5.69
N GLU A 198 -20.59 14.19 4.50
CA GLU A 198 -21.86 13.84 3.83
C GLU A 198 -22.06 12.34 3.52
N ALA A 199 -23.33 11.93 3.44
CA ALA A 199 -23.77 10.55 3.13
C ALA A 199 -24.13 10.36 1.64
N ALA A 200 -23.38 10.97 0.73
CA ALA A 200 -23.55 10.83 -0.72
C ALA A 200 -22.58 9.80 -1.33
N SER A 201 -22.83 9.39 -2.58
CA SER A 201 -21.90 8.52 -3.30
C SER A 201 -20.69 9.30 -3.81
N PHE A 202 -19.55 8.61 -3.98
CA PHE A 202 -18.31 9.25 -4.43
C PHE A 202 -18.46 10.02 -5.74
N GLY A 203 -19.13 9.43 -6.74
CA GLY A 203 -19.38 10.10 -8.02
C GLY A 203 -20.28 11.34 -7.92
N ALA A 204 -21.20 11.39 -6.94
CA ALA A 204 -22.01 12.59 -6.71
C ALA A 204 -21.16 13.72 -6.11
N LEU A 205 -20.31 13.40 -5.13
CA LEU A 205 -19.41 14.36 -4.50
C LEU A 205 -18.32 14.87 -5.47
N ALA A 206 -17.77 13.99 -6.31
CA ALA A 206 -16.82 14.34 -7.35
C ALA A 206 -17.42 15.30 -8.38
N ALA A 207 -18.65 15.03 -8.82
CA ALA A 207 -19.38 15.92 -9.74
C ALA A 207 -19.67 17.29 -9.10
N GLU A 208 -20.11 17.32 -7.84
CA GLU A 208 -20.38 18.56 -7.10
C GLU A 208 -19.10 19.40 -6.90
N CYS A 209 -17.97 18.74 -6.63
CA CYS A 209 -16.67 19.38 -6.49
C CYS A 209 -15.99 19.70 -7.84
N CYS A 210 -16.67 19.46 -8.97
CA CYS A 210 -16.15 19.71 -10.31
C CYS A 210 -14.85 18.97 -10.63
N ILE A 211 -14.67 17.77 -10.08
CA ILE A 211 -13.52 16.91 -10.36
C ILE A 211 -13.64 16.39 -11.80
N ASP A 212 -12.67 16.71 -12.64
CA ASP A 212 -12.67 16.25 -14.02
C ASP A 212 -12.09 14.83 -14.15
N THR A 213 -12.23 14.25 -15.35
CA THR A 213 -11.78 12.88 -15.61
C THR A 213 -10.26 12.71 -15.44
N ALA A 214 -9.46 13.78 -15.56
CA ALA A 214 -8.02 13.68 -15.35
C ALA A 214 -7.70 13.55 -13.85
N LEU A 215 -8.34 14.36 -13.00
CA LEU A 215 -8.22 14.26 -11.55
C LEU A 215 -8.82 12.97 -11.00
N GLU A 216 -9.96 12.52 -11.51
CA GLU A 216 -10.56 11.22 -11.13
C GLU A 216 -9.60 10.07 -11.42
N ARG A 217 -8.96 10.07 -12.59
CA ARG A 217 -7.97 9.05 -12.95
C ARG A 217 -6.80 9.03 -11.96
N VAL A 218 -6.41 10.19 -11.43
CA VAL A 218 -5.34 10.24 -10.41
C VAL A 218 -5.84 9.78 -9.05
N LEU A 219 -7.03 10.17 -8.63
CA LEU A 219 -7.63 9.64 -7.40
C LEU A 219 -7.75 8.10 -7.49
N SER A 220 -8.23 7.55 -8.60
CA SER A 220 -8.24 6.10 -8.83
C SER A 220 -6.86 5.47 -8.81
N ALA A 221 -5.85 6.10 -9.42
CA ALA A 221 -4.47 5.61 -9.39
C ALA A 221 -3.87 5.61 -7.97
N LEU A 222 -4.36 6.48 -7.09
CA LEU A 222 -4.01 6.55 -5.67
C LEU A 222 -4.92 5.68 -4.78
N CYS A 223 -5.90 4.96 -5.36
CA CYS A 223 -6.95 4.22 -4.65
C CYS A 223 -7.82 5.10 -3.72
N LEU A 224 -8.02 6.36 -4.12
CA LEU A 224 -8.79 7.40 -3.44
C LEU A 224 -10.10 7.73 -4.16
N ASP A 225 -10.64 6.80 -4.94
CA ASP A 225 -11.86 6.94 -5.73
C ASP A 225 -13.12 6.45 -5.00
N SER A 226 -13.11 6.54 -3.67
CA SER A 226 -14.27 6.23 -2.84
C SER A 226 -14.35 7.15 -1.62
N VAL A 227 -15.56 7.39 -1.13
CA VAL A 227 -15.81 8.22 0.07
C VAL A 227 -15.01 7.71 1.27
N PRO A 228 -14.99 6.40 1.61
CA PRO A 228 -14.20 5.93 2.74
C PRO A 228 -12.69 6.14 2.55
N ALA A 229 -12.17 5.97 1.31
CA ALA A 229 -10.74 6.12 1.04
C ALA A 229 -10.25 7.56 1.22
N LEU A 230 -11.05 8.55 0.80
CA LEU A 230 -10.74 9.97 1.02
C LEU A 230 -11.07 10.44 2.44
N ALA A 231 -12.20 10.04 3.00
CA ALA A 231 -12.63 10.48 4.34
C ALA A 231 -11.69 10.00 5.46
N TRP A 232 -10.98 8.90 5.24
CA TRP A 232 -10.01 8.35 6.21
C TRP A 232 -8.61 8.95 6.08
N LEU A 233 -8.34 9.73 5.04
CA LEU A 233 -7.11 10.54 5.00
C LEU A 233 -7.25 11.69 5.99
N GLY A 234 -6.35 11.76 6.97
CA GLY A 234 -6.21 12.97 7.77
C GLY A 234 -5.85 14.17 6.88
N ALA A 235 -6.18 15.39 7.31
CA ALA A 235 -5.92 16.60 6.53
C ALA A 235 -4.45 16.71 6.07
N ARG A 236 -3.50 16.28 6.91
CA ARG A 236 -2.07 16.24 6.58
C ARG A 236 -1.72 15.21 5.51
N ASP A 237 -2.27 14.00 5.59
CA ASP A 237 -2.00 12.94 4.61
C ASP A 237 -2.61 13.27 3.25
N PHE A 238 -3.75 13.96 3.26
CA PHE A 238 -4.37 14.49 2.05
C PHE A 238 -3.46 15.52 1.34
N GLU A 239 -2.91 16.46 2.10
CA GLU A 239 -1.94 17.46 1.59
C GLU A 239 -0.70 16.79 0.97
N GLU A 240 -0.08 15.87 1.70
CA GLU A 240 1.18 15.27 1.28
C GLU A 240 0.98 14.28 0.11
N ARG A 241 -0.09 13.50 0.10
CA ARG A 241 -0.29 12.39 -0.85
C ARG A 241 -1.09 12.75 -2.10
N VAL A 242 -1.99 13.72 -1.99
CA VAL A 242 -2.90 14.10 -3.10
C VAL A 242 -2.43 15.40 -3.73
N LEU A 243 -2.07 16.38 -2.90
CA LEU A 243 -1.65 17.70 -3.38
C LEU A 243 -0.14 17.77 -3.64
N GLY A 244 0.67 16.90 -3.01
CA GLY A 244 2.13 16.90 -3.11
C GLY A 244 2.75 16.21 -4.34
N ALA A 245 2.01 15.40 -5.11
CA ALA A 245 2.61 14.43 -6.05
C ALA A 245 2.47 14.76 -7.55
N TRP A 246 3.22 15.72 -8.15
CA TRP A 246 3.15 15.99 -9.62
C TRP A 246 4.47 16.51 -10.31
N PHE A 247 4.75 16.19 -11.62
CA PHE A 247 6.07 16.08 -12.36
C PHE A 247 6.42 17.12 -13.47
N ASP A 248 7.67 17.10 -14.01
CA ASP A 248 8.33 18.07 -14.95
C ASP A 248 9.27 17.36 -15.97
N PRO A 249 9.26 17.69 -17.29
CA PRO A 249 10.27 17.22 -18.24
C PRO A 249 11.01 18.36 -18.96
N GLY A 250 11.83 19.11 -18.24
CA GLY A 250 13.15 19.54 -18.71
C GLY A 250 13.24 20.83 -19.51
N ASP A 251 13.50 21.94 -18.82
CA ASP A 251 14.44 23.01 -19.24
C ASP A 251 14.54 24.24 -18.31
N GLY A 252 14.26 24.10 -17.01
CA GLY A 252 14.97 24.92 -16.01
C GLY A 252 14.18 26.05 -15.35
N GLY A 253 13.42 25.66 -14.32
CA GLY A 253 13.77 26.12 -12.99
C GLY A 253 12.68 26.87 -12.22
N GLY A 254 12.35 26.32 -11.05
CA GLY A 254 11.72 27.05 -9.96
C GLY A 254 11.33 26.14 -8.80
N GLU A 255 12.29 25.88 -7.90
CA GLU A 255 12.13 25.12 -6.64
C GLU A 255 10.85 25.47 -5.85
N ARG A 256 10.25 24.46 -5.20
CA ARG A 256 9.65 24.68 -3.87
C ARG A 256 10.57 24.10 -2.81
N ALA A 257 11.51 24.94 -2.37
CA ALA A 257 12.04 24.83 -1.02
C ALA A 257 10.88 25.01 -0.05
N LEU A 258 10.60 24.00 0.78
CA LEU A 258 9.88 24.20 2.04
C LEU A 258 10.79 25.05 2.93
N ALA A 259 10.55 26.36 2.96
CA ALA A 259 11.16 27.24 3.94
C ALA A 259 10.63 26.87 5.34
N ALA A 260 11.53 27.02 6.32
CA ALA A 260 11.42 26.67 7.74
C ALA A 260 10.13 27.12 8.46
#